data_AF-X1LGN5-F1
#
_entry.id   AF-X1LGN5-F1
#
_cell.length_a   1.000
_cell.length_b   1.000
_cell.length_c   1.000
_cell.angle_alpha   90.00
_cell.angle_beta   90.00
_cell.angle_gamma   90.00
#
_symmetry.space_group_name_H-M   'P 1'
#
loop_
_entity.id
_entity.type
_entity.pdbx_description
1 polymer ?
#
loop_
_entity_poly.entity_id
_entity_poly.type
_entity_poly.pdbx_seq_one_letter_code
_entity_poly.pdbx_strand_id
1 'polypeptide(L)'
;MGYLPQIEGKAWSQVVVLLKVEISIWNLTTMKWYNGTDWTASEETWLLATTTDGWLNWTYDTSEPGFWTNNTGYKIKSKATDINGSPQSPLNEKNFFFDAEIPVVRITYPEDSSGPKEVLSIEGTTDPGEEGSPISEVEIQATDSFYYLKSDDTWTTSTTWIEPDGGTLKNWTHDVSNVTFATGTVYTVNAIAYDSALNTSTDTITLHINEPPLKPT
;
A
#
# COMPACT_ATOMS: atom_id res chain seq x y z
N MET A 1 6.74 -0.68 -4.66
CA MET A 1 6.86 -1.47 -5.89
C MET A 1 5.83 -2.58 -5.79
N GLY A 2 4.66 -2.39 -6.39
CA GLY A 2 3.62 -3.42 -6.47
C GLY A 2 4.14 -4.56 -7.35
N TYR A 3 4.73 -5.58 -6.72
CA TYR A 3 5.31 -6.73 -7.40
C TYR A 3 4.59 -7.98 -6.89
N LEU A 4 3.87 -8.64 -7.79
CA LEU A 4 3.18 -9.90 -7.52
C LEU A 4 3.88 -11.01 -8.34
N PRO A 5 4.97 -11.60 -7.81
CA PRO A 5 5.77 -12.59 -8.53
C PRO A 5 5.07 -13.94 -8.70
N GLN A 6 4.05 -14.21 -7.89
CA GLN A 6 3.34 -15.48 -7.94
C GLN A 6 1.92 -15.34 -7.43
N ILE A 7 1.06 -16.21 -7.94
CA ILE A 7 -0.20 -16.56 -7.32
C ILE A 7 0.06 -17.81 -6.49
N GLU A 8 -0.33 -17.81 -5.22
CA GLU A 8 -0.11 -18.94 -4.34
C GLU A 8 -1.39 -19.33 -3.58
N GLY A 9 -1.40 -20.57 -3.12
CA GLY A 9 -2.50 -21.05 -2.30
C GLY A 9 -2.21 -22.39 -1.66
N LYS A 10 -3.22 -22.85 -0.92
CA LYS A 10 -3.22 -24.17 -0.28
C LYS A 10 -4.35 -25.00 -0.85
N ALA A 11 -4.10 -26.29 -1.03
CA ALA A 11 -5.15 -27.24 -1.37
C ALA A 11 -5.09 -28.42 -0.39
N TRP A 12 -6.27 -28.93 -0.04
CA TRP A 12 -6.37 -30.03 0.90
C TRP A 12 -7.57 -30.91 0.58
N SER A 13 -7.43 -32.20 0.89
CA SER A 13 -8.47 -33.21 0.75
C SER A 13 -8.42 -34.15 1.95
N GLN A 14 -9.58 -34.52 2.50
CA GLN A 14 -9.66 -35.35 3.71
C GLN A 14 -9.53 -36.86 3.40
N VAL A 15 -9.76 -37.27 2.16
CA VAL A 15 -10.01 -38.69 1.82
C VAL A 15 -9.06 -39.21 0.73
N VAL A 16 -8.57 -38.33 -0.14
CA VAL A 16 -7.81 -38.71 -1.34
C VAL A 16 -6.66 -37.74 -1.62
N VAL A 17 -5.59 -38.26 -2.23
CA VAL A 17 -4.46 -37.43 -2.68
C VAL A 17 -4.88 -36.57 -3.86
N LEU A 18 -4.35 -35.35 -3.91
CA LEU A 18 -4.58 -34.43 -5.02
C LEU A 18 -3.72 -34.80 -6.22
N LEU A 19 -4.32 -34.78 -7.41
CA LEU A 19 -3.64 -35.01 -8.68
C LEU A 19 -3.00 -33.74 -9.20
N LYS A 20 -3.78 -32.64 -9.21
CA LYS A 20 -3.34 -31.34 -9.71
C LYS A 20 -4.12 -30.19 -9.11
N VAL A 21 -3.51 -29.00 -9.12
CA VAL A 21 -4.19 -27.72 -8.97
C VAL A 21 -4.01 -26.92 -10.25
N GLU A 22 -5.10 -26.34 -10.74
CA GLU A 22 -5.12 -25.45 -11.90
C GLU A 22 -5.67 -24.09 -11.50
N ILE A 23 -5.21 -23.03 -12.18
CA ILE A 23 -5.77 -21.68 -12.05
C ILE A 23 -6.30 -21.18 -13.39
N SER A 24 -7.25 -20.25 -13.36
CA SER A 24 -7.62 -19.44 -14.52
C SER A 24 -7.51 -17.97 -14.15
N ILE A 25 -7.04 -17.14 -15.08
CA ILE A 25 -6.83 -15.71 -14.85
C ILE A 25 -7.55 -14.92 -15.93
N TRP A 26 -8.47 -14.06 -15.51
CA TRP A 26 -9.28 -13.22 -16.37
C TRP A 26 -8.95 -11.75 -16.16
N ASN A 27 -8.61 -11.06 -17.24
CA ASN A 27 -8.44 -9.61 -17.26
C ASN A 27 -9.83 -8.96 -17.38
N LEU A 28 -10.26 -8.25 -16.34
CA LEU A 28 -11.58 -7.62 -16.27
C LEU A 28 -11.69 -6.38 -17.16
N THR A 29 -10.57 -5.82 -17.63
CA THR A 29 -10.55 -4.66 -18.53
C THR A 29 -10.61 -5.09 -19.99
N THR A 30 -9.70 -5.97 -20.42
CA THR A 30 -9.64 -6.43 -21.83
C THR A 30 -10.65 -7.52 -22.14
N MET A 31 -11.25 -8.13 -21.12
CA MET A 31 -12.15 -9.26 -21.23
C MET A 31 -11.48 -10.42 -21.99
N LYS A 32 -10.27 -10.78 -21.55
CA LYS A 32 -9.46 -11.88 -22.09
C LYS A 32 -8.88 -12.76 -20.99
N TRP A 33 -8.79 -14.05 -21.27
CA TRP A 33 -8.11 -15.03 -20.41
C TRP A 33 -6.62 -15.05 -20.73
N TYR A 34 -5.80 -15.23 -19.69
CA TYR A 34 -4.40 -15.58 -19.87
C TYR A 34 -4.30 -17.03 -20.33
N ASN A 35 -3.59 -17.28 -21.44
CA ASN A 35 -3.47 -18.61 -22.04
C ASN A 35 -2.20 -19.39 -21.63
N GLY A 36 -1.42 -18.83 -20.68
CA GLY A 36 -0.11 -19.35 -20.29
C GLY A 36 1.06 -18.67 -20.99
N THR A 37 0.79 -17.78 -21.96
CA THR A 37 1.79 -16.97 -22.67
C THR A 37 1.38 -15.51 -22.81
N ASP A 38 0.12 -15.24 -23.16
CA ASP A 38 -0.41 -13.89 -23.33
C ASP A 38 -1.91 -13.80 -23.00
N TRP A 39 -2.47 -12.59 -23.11
CA TRP A 39 -3.86 -12.25 -22.79
C TRP A 39 -4.77 -12.25 -24.03
N THR A 40 -4.76 -13.33 -24.82
CA THR A 40 -5.53 -13.38 -26.08
C THR A 40 -6.72 -14.34 -26.07
N ALA A 41 -6.81 -15.25 -25.10
CA ALA A 41 -7.82 -16.30 -25.11
C ALA A 41 -9.24 -15.75 -24.87
N SER A 42 -10.19 -16.20 -25.70
CA SER A 42 -11.62 -15.87 -25.60
C SER A 42 -12.38 -16.81 -24.67
N GLU A 43 -11.84 -17.99 -24.39
CA GLU A 43 -12.43 -19.03 -23.55
C GLU A 43 -11.60 -19.26 -22.29
N GLU A 44 -12.25 -19.69 -21.21
CA GLU A 44 -11.59 -19.93 -19.92
C GLU A 44 -10.49 -20.97 -20.06
N THR A 45 -9.25 -20.55 -19.80
CA THR A 45 -8.07 -21.39 -19.90
C THR A 45 -7.59 -21.76 -18.50
N TRP A 46 -7.40 -23.06 -18.26
CA TRP A 46 -6.89 -23.61 -17.00
C TRP A 46 -5.41 -23.92 -17.12
N LEU A 47 -4.62 -23.32 -16.24
CA LEU A 47 -3.17 -23.35 -16.22
C LEU A 47 -2.71 -24.19 -15.03
N LEU A 48 -1.80 -25.12 -15.28
CA LEU A 48 -1.29 -26.01 -14.25
C LEU A 48 -0.38 -25.22 -13.28
N ALA A 49 -0.72 -25.26 -11.99
CA ALA A 49 0.15 -24.74 -10.95
C ALA A 49 1.31 -25.70 -10.66
N THR A 50 2.29 -25.25 -9.90
CA THR A 50 3.43 -26.05 -9.43
C THR A 50 3.31 -26.32 -7.94
N THR A 51 3.95 -27.39 -7.45
CA THR A 51 4.00 -27.76 -6.03
C THR A 51 5.29 -28.52 -5.73
N THR A 52 5.70 -28.53 -4.47
CA THR A 52 6.83 -29.34 -3.97
C THR A 52 6.43 -30.30 -2.84
N ASP A 53 5.17 -30.31 -2.43
CA ASP A 53 4.70 -30.97 -1.21
C ASP A 53 3.36 -31.70 -1.39
N GLY A 54 3.11 -32.22 -2.60
CA GLY A 54 1.90 -32.98 -2.89
C GLY A 54 0.65 -32.11 -2.92
N TRP A 55 0.77 -30.87 -3.42
CA TRP A 55 -0.30 -29.88 -3.59
C TRP A 55 -0.83 -29.26 -2.30
N LEU A 56 -0.21 -29.52 -1.15
CA LEU A 56 -0.58 -28.83 0.09
C LEU A 56 -0.34 -27.32 -0.05
N ASN A 57 0.80 -26.95 -0.63
CA ASN A 57 1.08 -25.62 -1.12
C ASN A 57 1.30 -25.67 -2.64
N TRP A 58 0.70 -24.72 -3.35
CA TRP A 58 0.85 -24.59 -4.79
C TRP A 58 1.11 -23.13 -5.18
N THR A 59 1.83 -22.95 -6.28
CA THR A 59 2.17 -21.63 -6.83
C THR A 59 2.03 -21.61 -8.35
N TYR A 60 1.74 -20.44 -8.89
CA TYR A 60 1.82 -20.14 -10.31
C TYR A 60 2.68 -18.89 -10.50
N ASP A 61 3.73 -19.01 -11.29
CA ASP A 61 4.70 -17.94 -11.52
C ASP A 61 4.10 -16.82 -12.39
N THR A 62 4.18 -15.59 -11.88
CA THR A 62 3.75 -14.36 -12.55
C THR A 62 4.85 -13.30 -12.51
N SER A 63 6.10 -13.73 -12.37
CA SER A 63 7.28 -12.86 -12.23
C SER A 63 7.73 -12.23 -13.55
N GLU A 64 7.18 -12.67 -14.69
CA GLU A 64 7.48 -12.08 -15.98
C GLU A 64 7.15 -10.56 -15.98
N PRO A 65 8.10 -9.69 -16.36
CA PRO A 65 7.84 -8.26 -16.47
C PRO A 65 6.64 -7.98 -17.39
N GLY A 66 5.67 -7.24 -16.88
CA GLY A 66 4.46 -6.89 -17.64
C GLY A 66 3.38 -7.97 -17.64
N PHE A 67 3.51 -9.04 -16.84
CA PHE A 67 2.44 -10.03 -16.65
C PHE A 67 1.13 -9.34 -16.23
N TRP A 68 1.22 -8.48 -15.22
CA TRP A 68 0.14 -7.61 -14.78
C TRP A 68 0.26 -6.24 -15.44
N THR A 69 -0.84 -5.78 -16.03
CA THR A 69 -0.99 -4.44 -16.58
C THR A 69 -1.37 -3.50 -15.45
N ASN A 70 -0.71 -2.35 -15.37
CA ASN A 70 -1.06 -1.32 -14.38
C ASN A 70 -2.54 -0.92 -14.49
N ASN A 71 -3.12 -0.43 -13.40
CA ASN A 71 -4.49 0.10 -13.36
C ASN A 71 -5.54 -0.89 -13.92
N THR A 72 -5.38 -2.20 -13.64
CA THR A 72 -6.18 -3.26 -14.26
C THR A 72 -6.77 -4.22 -13.22
N GLY A 73 -8.06 -4.51 -13.36
CA GLY A 73 -8.74 -5.51 -12.54
C GLY A 73 -8.53 -6.94 -13.06
N TYR A 74 -8.36 -7.88 -12.14
CA TYR A 74 -8.21 -9.29 -12.46
C TYR A 74 -9.11 -10.17 -11.60
N LYS A 75 -9.58 -11.27 -12.20
CA LYS A 75 -10.24 -12.37 -11.50
C LYS A 75 -9.39 -13.63 -11.65
N ILE A 76 -9.06 -14.26 -10.52
CA ILE A 76 -8.41 -15.55 -10.47
C ILE A 76 -9.40 -16.57 -9.96
N LYS A 77 -9.47 -17.73 -10.61
CA LYS A 77 -10.09 -18.93 -10.05
C LYS A 77 -9.04 -20.02 -9.83
N SER A 78 -9.31 -20.89 -8.88
CA SER A 78 -8.50 -22.11 -8.67
C SER A 78 -9.38 -23.34 -8.53
N LYS A 79 -8.81 -24.48 -8.94
CA LYS A 79 -9.48 -25.78 -8.93
C LYS A 79 -8.47 -26.89 -8.61
N ALA A 80 -8.70 -27.60 -7.53
CA ALA A 80 -8.00 -28.86 -7.25
C ALA A 80 -8.74 -30.04 -7.88
N THR A 81 -8.03 -31.02 -8.42
CA THR A 81 -8.59 -32.30 -8.91
C THR A 81 -7.92 -33.45 -8.15
N ASP A 82 -8.71 -34.40 -7.65
CA ASP A 82 -8.18 -35.60 -6.99
C ASP A 82 -7.62 -36.64 -7.97
N ILE A 83 -6.96 -37.68 -7.45
CA ILE A 83 -6.43 -38.78 -8.27
C ILE A 83 -7.49 -39.60 -9.02
N ASN A 84 -8.76 -39.47 -8.64
CA ASN A 84 -9.89 -40.11 -9.32
C ASN A 84 -10.46 -39.22 -10.44
N GLY A 85 -9.91 -38.01 -10.64
CA GLY A 85 -10.36 -37.06 -11.65
C GLY A 85 -11.55 -36.20 -11.20
N SER A 86 -11.92 -36.21 -9.92
CA SER A 86 -13.01 -35.40 -9.39
C SER A 86 -12.51 -33.98 -9.11
N PRO A 87 -13.01 -32.95 -9.82
CA PRO A 87 -12.65 -31.58 -9.54
C PRO A 87 -13.38 -31.07 -8.28
N GLN A 88 -12.72 -30.16 -7.57
CA GLN A 88 -13.31 -29.37 -6.49
C GLN A 88 -14.62 -28.70 -6.97
N SER A 89 -15.64 -28.71 -6.12
CA SER A 89 -16.85 -27.92 -6.29
C SER A 89 -17.39 -27.48 -4.92
N PRO A 90 -17.70 -26.18 -4.71
CA PRO A 90 -17.52 -25.07 -5.65
C PRO A 90 -16.05 -24.69 -5.85
N LEU A 91 -15.77 -24.00 -6.96
CA LEU A 91 -14.45 -23.41 -7.23
C LEU A 91 -14.20 -22.22 -6.30
N ASN A 92 -12.92 -21.98 -5.98
CA ASN A 92 -12.51 -20.76 -5.29
C ASN A 92 -12.22 -19.66 -6.30
N GLU A 93 -12.66 -18.43 -6.02
CA GLU A 93 -12.36 -17.26 -6.82
C GLU A 93 -11.97 -16.04 -5.97
N LYS A 94 -11.11 -15.19 -6.54
CA LYS A 94 -10.68 -13.91 -5.97
C LYS A 94 -10.59 -12.87 -7.07
N ASN A 95 -11.04 -11.66 -6.75
CA ASN A 95 -10.80 -10.49 -7.58
C ASN A 95 -9.78 -9.61 -6.87
N PHE A 96 -8.91 -8.97 -7.64
CA PHE A 96 -8.02 -7.92 -7.16
C PHE A 96 -7.81 -6.88 -8.25
N PHE A 97 -7.37 -5.70 -7.82
CA PHE A 97 -6.95 -4.63 -8.71
C PHE A 97 -5.45 -4.53 -8.67
N PHE A 98 -4.79 -4.56 -9.83
CA PHE A 98 -3.35 -4.37 -9.91
C PHE A 98 -3.06 -2.93 -10.25
N ASP A 99 -2.30 -2.29 -9.38
CA ASP A 99 -1.73 -0.97 -9.56
C ASP A 99 -0.36 -0.96 -8.89
N ALA A 100 0.65 -0.55 -9.66
CA ALA A 100 2.04 -0.49 -9.27
C ALA A 100 2.59 0.94 -9.29
N GLU A 101 1.77 1.94 -9.66
CA GLU A 101 2.16 3.35 -9.55
C GLU A 101 2.20 3.75 -8.07
N ILE A 102 3.32 4.35 -7.66
CA ILE A 102 3.51 4.73 -6.27
C ILE A 102 2.98 6.17 -6.12
N PRO A 103 2.06 6.45 -5.18
CA PRO A 103 1.61 7.81 -4.94
C PRO A 103 2.78 8.67 -4.46
N VAL A 104 2.68 9.99 -4.53
CA VAL A 104 3.66 10.92 -3.98
C VAL A 104 3.01 11.69 -2.84
N VAL A 105 3.61 11.67 -1.66
CA VAL A 105 3.30 12.60 -0.56
C VAL A 105 4.39 13.66 -0.45
N ARG A 106 4.02 14.88 -0.10
CA ARG A 106 4.96 15.98 0.18
C ARG A 106 4.48 16.81 1.35
N ILE A 107 5.35 17.06 2.32
CA ILE A 107 5.16 18.07 3.35
C ILE A 107 5.54 19.42 2.72
N THR A 108 4.60 20.36 2.70
CA THR A 108 4.81 21.70 2.12
C THR A 108 4.97 22.77 3.19
N TYR A 109 4.49 22.51 4.41
CA TYR A 109 4.72 23.39 5.55
C TYR A 109 4.82 22.58 6.85
N PRO A 110 5.76 22.93 7.75
CA PRO A 110 6.78 23.95 7.56
C PRO A 110 7.85 23.53 6.54
N GLU A 111 8.65 24.49 6.07
CA GLU A 111 9.73 24.18 5.11
C GLU A 111 10.81 23.32 5.77
N ASP A 112 11.44 22.42 5.01
CA ASP A 112 12.51 21.57 5.53
C ASP A 112 13.70 22.40 6.01
N SER A 113 14.28 21.99 7.14
CA SER A 113 15.38 22.66 7.83
C SER A 113 15.07 24.12 8.19
N SER A 114 13.79 24.50 8.22
CA SER A 114 13.38 25.84 8.61
C SER A 114 13.54 26.07 10.12
N GLY A 115 13.71 27.35 10.44
CA GLY A 115 13.83 27.86 11.81
C GLY A 115 12.59 28.63 12.27
N PRO A 116 11.36 28.08 12.20
CA PRO A 116 10.18 28.85 12.53
C PRO A 116 10.22 29.22 14.01
N LYS A 117 9.70 30.40 14.32
CA LYS A 117 9.48 30.81 15.71
C LYS A 117 8.25 30.11 16.30
N GLU A 118 7.33 29.70 15.43
CA GLU A 118 6.05 29.11 15.78
C GLU A 118 5.59 28.24 14.60
N VAL A 119 5.03 27.08 14.91
CA VAL A 119 4.41 26.17 13.94
C VAL A 119 2.98 25.98 14.39
N LEU A 120 2.03 26.44 13.58
CA LEU A 120 0.60 26.36 13.87
C LEU A 120 -0.13 25.28 13.06
N SER A 121 0.49 24.83 11.98
CA SER A 121 -0.03 23.78 11.11
C SER A 121 1.11 22.94 10.56
N ILE A 122 0.78 21.70 10.20
CA ILE A 122 1.57 20.86 9.30
C ILE A 122 0.72 20.67 8.05
N GLU A 123 1.29 20.92 6.88
CA GLU A 123 0.54 20.92 5.62
C GLU A 123 1.30 20.16 4.56
N GLY A 124 0.56 19.62 3.61
CA GLY A 124 1.16 18.95 2.48
C GLY A 124 0.19 18.60 1.38
N THR A 125 0.74 17.89 0.40
CA THR A 125 0.01 17.45 -0.79
C THR A 125 0.23 15.97 -1.05
N THR A 126 -0.72 15.38 -1.77
CA THR A 126 -0.55 14.05 -2.36
C THR A 126 -0.87 14.06 -3.85
N ASP A 127 -0.21 13.18 -4.59
CA ASP A 127 -0.48 12.91 -5.99
C ASP A 127 -0.55 11.39 -6.21
N PRO A 128 -1.69 10.81 -6.64
CA PRO A 128 -1.76 9.38 -6.93
C PRO A 128 -0.92 8.97 -8.14
N GLY A 129 -0.50 9.92 -8.99
CA GLY A 129 0.07 9.62 -10.30
C GLY A 129 -0.98 9.65 -11.41
N GLU A 130 -0.54 9.53 -12.67
CA GLU A 130 -1.43 9.68 -13.83
C GLU A 130 -2.31 8.44 -14.04
N GLU A 131 -1.80 7.25 -13.75
CA GLU A 131 -2.48 5.97 -13.87
C GLU A 131 -2.71 5.28 -12.52
N GLY A 132 -2.30 5.90 -11.42
CA GLY A 132 -2.39 5.36 -10.08
C GLY A 132 -3.79 5.43 -9.49
N SER A 133 -4.03 4.56 -8.52
CA SER A 133 -5.28 4.49 -7.78
C SER A 133 -5.46 5.74 -6.92
N PRO A 134 -6.70 6.14 -6.62
CA PRO A 134 -6.94 7.27 -5.72
C PRO A 134 -6.25 7.08 -4.37
N ILE A 135 -5.71 8.17 -3.83
CA ILE A 135 -5.21 8.24 -2.46
C ILE A 135 -6.35 7.82 -1.52
N SER A 136 -6.08 6.82 -0.67
CA SER A 136 -7.02 6.31 0.31
C SER A 136 -6.79 6.93 1.69
N GLU A 137 -5.54 7.24 2.03
CA GLU A 137 -5.15 7.63 3.38
C GLU A 137 -3.86 8.45 3.39
N VAL A 138 -3.74 9.36 4.35
CA VAL A 138 -2.51 10.08 4.69
C VAL A 138 -2.35 10.02 6.20
N GLU A 139 -1.16 9.68 6.67
CA GLU A 139 -0.79 9.78 8.09
C GLU A 139 0.43 10.66 8.23
N ILE A 140 0.53 11.36 9.35
CA ILE A 140 1.71 12.14 9.74
C ILE A 140 2.24 11.70 11.10
N GLN A 141 3.51 12.01 11.35
CA GLN A 141 4.15 11.83 12.64
C GLN A 141 5.10 12.99 12.89
N ALA A 142 4.99 13.62 14.07
CA ALA A 142 5.98 14.56 14.56
C ALA A 142 6.69 13.96 15.79
N THR A 143 8.03 14.01 15.82
CA THR A 143 8.84 13.41 16.90
C THR A 143 10.13 14.18 17.15
N ASP A 144 10.60 14.19 18.41
CA ASP A 144 11.94 14.67 18.81
C ASP A 144 12.94 13.51 19.02
N SER A 145 12.65 12.32 18.48
CA SER A 145 13.32 11.03 18.71
C SER A 145 12.99 10.32 20.03
N PHE A 146 12.39 10.98 21.01
CA PHE A 146 12.00 10.37 22.30
C PHE A 146 10.48 10.34 22.48
N TYR A 147 9.81 11.37 22.01
CA TYR A 147 8.38 11.56 22.11
C TYR A 147 7.76 11.72 20.73
N TYR A 148 6.48 11.33 20.63
CA TYR A 148 5.66 11.38 19.44
C TYR A 148 4.40 12.19 19.75
N LEU A 149 4.03 13.09 18.84
CA LEU A 149 2.79 13.85 18.91
C LEU A 149 1.59 12.91 18.72
N LYS A 150 0.57 13.09 19.55
CA LYS A 150 -0.73 12.43 19.42
C LYS A 150 -1.78 13.39 18.84
N SER A 151 -2.89 12.83 18.38
CA SER A 151 -4.02 13.58 17.80
C SER A 151 -4.79 14.43 18.82
N ASP A 152 -4.43 14.38 20.10
CA ASP A 152 -4.98 15.21 21.17
C ASP A 152 -3.99 16.29 21.64
N ASP A 153 -3.02 16.64 20.77
CA ASP A 153 -1.96 17.64 20.99
C ASP A 153 -0.99 17.34 22.15
N THR A 154 -0.99 16.10 22.66
CA THR A 154 -0.07 15.70 23.73
C THR A 154 1.02 14.73 23.24
N TRP A 155 2.11 14.62 24.00
CA TRP A 155 3.27 13.82 23.65
C TRP A 155 3.26 12.45 24.35
N THR A 156 3.73 11.41 23.67
CA THR A 156 3.87 10.04 24.20
C THR A 156 5.19 9.41 23.79
N THR A 157 5.67 8.41 24.54
CA THR A 157 6.90 7.67 24.20
C THR A 157 6.66 6.53 23.20
N SER A 158 5.40 6.16 22.96
CA SER A 158 5.05 5.14 21.98
C SER A 158 4.97 5.76 20.60
N THR A 159 5.60 5.14 19.60
CA THR A 159 5.50 5.57 18.21
C THR A 159 4.04 5.75 17.82
N THR A 160 3.71 6.95 17.32
CA THR A 160 2.34 7.34 16.99
C THR A 160 2.33 7.98 15.61
N TRP A 161 1.35 7.59 14.81
CA TRP A 161 0.97 8.23 13.55
C TRP A 161 -0.46 8.75 13.72
N ILE A 162 -0.76 9.87 13.09
CA ILE A 162 -2.06 10.54 13.20
C ILE A 162 -2.57 10.92 11.82
N GLU A 163 -3.87 10.80 11.61
CA GLU A 163 -4.54 11.32 10.42
C GLU A 163 -4.57 12.87 10.49
N PRO A 164 -4.26 13.60 9.40
CA PRO A 164 -4.49 15.04 9.32
C PRO A 164 -5.96 15.37 9.60
N ASP A 165 -6.22 16.47 10.33
CA ASP A 165 -7.56 16.82 10.82
C ASP A 165 -8.28 17.89 9.98
N GLY A 166 -7.66 18.31 8.87
CA GLY A 166 -8.23 19.28 7.95
C GLY A 166 -7.81 19.08 6.49
N GLY A 167 -8.49 19.82 5.62
CA GLY A 167 -8.22 19.82 4.18
C GLY A 167 -8.84 18.62 3.44
N THR A 168 -8.15 18.15 2.41
CA THR A 168 -8.50 16.97 1.58
C THR A 168 -7.28 16.07 1.48
N LEU A 169 -7.42 14.80 1.09
CA LEU A 169 -6.24 13.94 0.88
C LEU A 169 -5.22 14.57 -0.09
N LYS A 170 -5.69 15.23 -1.16
CA LYS A 170 -4.82 15.94 -2.12
C LYS A 170 -4.06 17.13 -1.52
N ASN A 171 -4.69 17.87 -0.61
CA ASN A 171 -4.13 19.04 0.06
C ASN A 171 -4.53 18.96 1.53
N TRP A 172 -3.72 18.27 2.32
CA TRP A 172 -4.03 17.91 3.70
C TRP A 172 -3.40 18.92 4.66
N THR A 173 -4.02 19.09 5.83
CA THR A 173 -3.48 19.93 6.91
C THR A 173 -3.79 19.31 8.26
N HIS A 174 -2.90 19.52 9.22
CA HIS A 174 -3.08 19.18 10.61
C HIS A 174 -2.83 20.43 11.48
N ASP A 175 -3.82 20.81 12.29
CA ASP A 175 -3.69 21.90 13.25
C ASP A 175 -2.77 21.49 14.40
N VAL A 176 -1.73 22.29 14.66
CA VAL A 176 -0.83 22.11 15.81
C VAL A 176 -0.72 23.39 16.63
N SER A 177 -1.69 24.30 16.50
CA SER A 177 -1.70 25.60 17.19
C SER A 177 -1.74 25.49 18.72
N ASN A 178 -2.20 24.37 19.27
CA ASN A 178 -2.16 24.09 20.71
C ASN A 178 -0.92 23.28 21.15
N VAL A 179 -0.08 22.85 20.21
CA VAL A 179 1.13 22.08 20.49
C VAL A 179 2.25 23.02 20.90
N THR A 180 2.84 22.76 22.07
CA THR A 180 4.06 23.47 22.49
C THR A 180 5.28 22.70 22.02
N PHE A 181 5.92 23.18 20.95
CA PHE A 181 7.25 22.70 20.55
C PHE A 181 8.34 23.39 21.37
N ALA A 182 9.27 22.63 21.94
CA ALA A 182 10.35 23.15 22.74
C ALA A 182 11.39 23.86 21.86
N THR A 183 11.76 25.10 22.23
CA THR A 183 12.82 25.86 21.56
C THR A 183 14.17 25.17 21.72
N GLY A 184 15.01 25.20 20.69
CA GLY A 184 16.30 24.53 20.68
C GLY A 184 16.24 23.02 20.47
N THR A 185 15.02 22.46 20.35
CA THR A 185 14.80 21.05 20.00
C THR A 185 14.65 20.89 18.49
N VAL A 186 15.18 19.77 17.98
CA VAL A 186 15.00 19.33 16.60
C VAL A 186 13.85 18.34 16.55
N TYR A 187 12.86 18.62 15.72
CA TYR A 187 11.75 17.70 15.45
C TYR A 187 11.88 17.14 14.04
N THR A 188 11.58 15.86 13.86
CA THR A 188 11.36 15.23 12.56
C THR A 188 9.85 15.14 12.33
N VAL A 189 9.40 15.55 11.15
CA VAL A 189 8.03 15.33 10.70
C VAL A 189 8.06 14.39 9.51
N ASN A 190 7.32 13.29 9.61
CA ASN A 190 7.14 12.32 8.55
C ASN A 190 5.70 12.38 8.06
N ALA A 191 5.50 12.16 6.77
CA ALA A 191 4.20 11.90 6.16
C ALA A 191 4.28 10.59 5.38
N ILE A 192 3.21 9.82 5.40
CA ILE A 192 3.00 8.65 4.55
C ILE A 192 1.66 8.80 3.83
N ALA A 193 1.62 8.50 2.54
CA ALA A 193 0.37 8.37 1.80
C ALA A 193 0.19 6.94 1.31
N TYR A 194 -1.05 6.48 1.34
CA TYR A 194 -1.50 5.20 0.81
C TYR A 194 -2.47 5.47 -0.33
N ASP A 195 -2.34 4.73 -1.43
CA ASP A 195 -3.40 4.64 -2.44
C ASP A 195 -4.36 3.48 -2.16
N SER A 196 -5.44 3.39 -2.95
CA SER A 196 -6.44 2.34 -2.81
C SER A 196 -5.93 0.93 -3.15
N ALA A 197 -4.77 0.81 -3.80
CA ALA A 197 -4.06 -0.44 -4.04
C ALA A 197 -2.99 -0.74 -2.96
N LEU A 198 -2.91 0.11 -1.94
CA LEU A 198 -1.98 0.07 -0.81
C LEU A 198 -0.51 0.29 -1.21
N ASN A 199 -0.24 0.94 -2.34
CA ASN A 199 1.10 1.48 -2.59
C ASN A 199 1.34 2.68 -1.66
N THR A 200 2.57 2.82 -1.21
CA THR A 200 2.95 3.85 -0.24
C THR A 200 4.12 4.68 -0.68
N SER A 201 4.11 5.97 -0.35
CA SER A 201 5.30 6.82 -0.32
C SER A 201 5.40 7.60 0.98
N THR A 202 6.61 8.05 1.27
CA THR A 202 6.92 8.82 2.47
C THR A 202 7.64 10.10 2.12
N ASP A 203 7.41 11.13 2.92
CA ASP A 203 8.22 12.36 2.91
C ASP A 203 8.63 12.72 4.35
N THR A 204 9.79 13.33 4.50
CA THR A 204 10.38 13.64 5.81
C THR A 204 11.04 15.01 5.77
N ILE A 205 10.71 15.84 6.76
CA ILE A 205 11.37 17.12 6.99
C ILE A 205 11.92 17.21 8.42
N THR A 206 12.87 18.13 8.62
CA THR A 206 13.42 18.48 9.93
C THR A 206 13.04 19.91 10.30
N LEU A 207 12.57 20.12 11.53
CA LEU A 207 12.17 21.41 12.09
C LEU A 207 13.10 21.81 13.21
N HIS A 208 13.67 23.02 13.13
CA HIS A 208 14.47 23.61 14.19
C HIS A 208 13.68 24.74 14.84
N ILE A 209 13.17 24.54 16.07
CA ILE A 209 12.39 25.59 16.72
C ILE A 209 13.33 26.64 17.31
N ASN A 210 13.34 27.83 16.73
CA ASN A 210 14.25 28.91 17.12
C ASN A 210 13.82 29.56 18.45
N GLU A 211 14.79 29.92 19.30
CA GLU A 211 14.52 30.82 20.43
C GLU A 211 14.05 32.20 19.93
N PRO A 212 13.08 32.84 20.61
CA PRO A 212 12.75 34.23 20.32
C PRO A 212 13.99 35.10 20.55
N PRO A 213 14.24 36.12 19.70
CA PRO A 213 15.41 36.98 19.87
C PRO A 213 15.39 37.63 21.24
N LEU A 214 16.54 37.58 21.95
CA LEU A 214 16.72 38.27 23.22
C LEU A 214 16.38 39.75 23.03
N LYS A 215 15.45 40.27 23.84
CA LYS A 215 15.16 41.71 23.87
C LYS A 215 16.44 42.44 24.29
N PRO A 216 16.89 43.49 23.57
CA PRO A 216 18.01 44.29 24.04
C PRO A 216 17.70 44.84 25.43
N THR A 217 18.61 44.59 26.39
CA THR A 217 18.61 45.20 27.72
C THR A 217 18.97 46.66 27.65
#